data_AF-A0A536U9U7-F1
#
_entry.id   AF-A0A536U9U7-F1
#
_cell.length_a   1.000
_cell.length_b   1.000
_cell.length_c   1.000
_cell.angle_alpha   90.00
_cell.angle_beta   90.00
_cell.angle_gamma   90.00
#
_symmetry.space_group_name_H-M   'P 1'
#
loop_
_entity.id
_entity.type
_entity.pdbx_description
1 polymer ?
#
loop_
_entity_poly.entity_id
_entity_poly.type
_entity_poly.pdbx_seq_one_letter_code
_entity_poly.pdbx_strand_id
1 'polypeptide(L)'
;MKKTTSKENRIVPVANVTESTNLSRRKFIVGSAAAAGGGLALGFQFPFVKSAAAQGTAGTYPEINAWVVIKPDETCAIRIARSEMGQGTLTGLAQLVAEELECDWKHVTTESPTPGQSLARKRAWGEMGTGGSRGIRTSEDYVRRGGAAARIMLLQAAADGWKVPVSELTVSDGVITHAASKRTTTYGKVAAAAAKLPAPDPKSITLKDPKTWKIAGKPMKRLDTAEKLNGNLVYAIDVKVPGMMCAAIKDCPVFGGKLVSFDEAKIAGRPGVRRVVKVNDTTVAVVADTWWHAKTALDVPQCGYCQSGQIMAAAALLKKNPNPSDKDIDEAMTNICRCGTYQRIRAGVHMAAALQHPVPRARHHGADELHGQGHRRQGRSLGANAKRRGGACRVIGRVRPAARKMRGLQTHARRRLRPPRRRTGLRAS
;
A
#
# COMPACT_ATOMS: atom_id res chain seq x y z
N MET A 1 -11.16 59.33 66.08
CA MET A 1 -11.87 59.01 67.34
C MET A 1 -12.01 57.49 67.46
N LYS A 2 -11.70 56.95 68.64
CA LYS A 2 -11.63 55.53 69.01
C LYS A 2 -12.99 54.82 68.92
N LYS A 3 -12.99 53.52 68.58
CA LYS A 3 -13.38 52.40 69.48
C LYS A 3 -13.25 51.03 68.79
N THR A 4 -12.39 50.19 69.38
CA THR A 4 -12.49 48.73 69.57
C THR A 4 -13.92 48.32 69.98
N THR A 5 -14.51 47.15 69.73
CA THR A 5 -14.09 45.72 69.65
C THR A 5 -15.35 44.92 69.30
N SER A 6 -15.26 43.80 68.57
CA SER A 6 -15.78 42.48 69.02
C SER A 6 -15.55 41.41 67.95
N LYS A 7 -15.05 40.26 68.41
CA LYS A 7 -14.87 39.01 67.67
C LYS A 7 -16.21 38.27 67.58
N GLU A 8 -16.48 37.62 66.46
CA GLU A 8 -17.12 36.30 66.52
C GLU A 8 -16.78 35.44 65.30
N ASN A 9 -16.41 34.20 65.61
CA ASN A 9 -15.92 33.16 64.72
C ASN A 9 -17.01 32.68 63.74
N ARG A 10 -16.68 32.62 62.45
CA ARG A 10 -17.26 31.63 61.54
C ARG A 10 -16.17 31.08 60.65
N ILE A 11 -15.79 29.84 60.97
CA ILE A 11 -14.72 29.07 60.31
C ILE A 11 -15.20 28.71 58.91
N VAL A 12 -14.48 29.20 57.89
CA VAL A 12 -14.68 28.89 56.48
C VAL A 12 -13.57 27.90 56.07
N PRO A 13 -13.88 26.73 55.51
CA PRO A 13 -12.87 25.72 55.21
C PRO A 13 -12.09 26.10 53.95
N VAL A 14 -10.78 26.32 54.09
CA VAL A 14 -9.84 26.37 52.97
C VAL A 14 -9.47 24.93 52.63
N ALA A 15 -10.06 24.40 51.57
CA ALA A 15 -9.67 23.10 51.02
C ALA A 15 -8.32 23.24 50.29
N ASN A 16 -7.33 22.52 50.80
CA ASN A 16 -6.05 22.28 50.16
C ASN A 16 -6.27 21.60 48.80
N VAL A 17 -5.78 22.23 47.72
CA VAL A 17 -5.63 21.58 46.42
C VAL A 17 -4.40 20.67 46.50
N THR A 18 -4.61 19.40 46.77
CA THR A 18 -3.60 18.36 46.53
C THR A 18 -3.60 18.01 45.05
N GLU A 19 -2.75 18.67 44.26
CA GLU A 19 -2.31 18.12 42.97
C GLU A 19 -1.35 16.96 43.21
N SER A 20 -1.81 15.75 42.92
CA SER A 20 -0.98 14.54 42.91
C SER A 20 -0.13 14.50 41.64
N THR A 21 1.05 15.15 41.67
CA THR A 21 2.04 15.04 40.59
C THR A 21 2.70 13.66 40.62
N ASN A 22 2.24 12.77 39.75
CA ASN A 22 2.78 11.43 39.56
C ASN A 22 4.13 11.50 38.81
N LEU A 23 5.23 11.71 39.55
CA LEU A 23 6.61 11.69 39.04
C LEU A 23 7.03 10.25 38.73
N SER A 24 6.89 9.84 37.47
CA SER A 24 7.44 8.56 37.00
C SER A 24 8.97 8.58 36.98
N ARG A 25 9.59 7.52 37.52
CA ARG A 25 11.05 7.25 37.53
C ARG A 25 11.74 7.52 36.17
N ARG A 26 11.00 7.37 35.06
CA ARG A 26 11.51 7.60 33.70
C ARG A 26 11.75 9.09 33.40
N LYS A 27 10.98 10.02 33.98
CA LYS A 27 11.20 11.47 33.80
C LYS A 27 12.34 12.00 34.66
N PHE A 28 12.59 11.41 35.83
CA PHE A 28 13.74 11.77 36.68
C PHE A 28 15.07 11.39 36.02
N ILE A 29 15.18 10.19 35.42
CA ILE A 29 16.41 9.74 34.73
C ILE A 29 16.66 10.54 33.43
N VAL A 30 15.61 10.89 32.69
CA VAL A 30 15.75 11.74 31.49
C VAL A 30 16.08 13.19 31.88
N GLY A 31 15.56 13.68 33.01
CA GLY A 31 15.84 15.02 33.52
C GLY A 31 17.25 15.18 34.11
N SER A 32 17.79 14.15 34.77
CA SER A 32 19.15 14.20 35.34
C SER A 32 20.26 13.98 34.31
N ALA A 33 19.98 13.32 33.19
CA ALA A 33 20.94 13.20 32.07
C ALA A 33 21.15 14.50 31.29
N ALA A 34 20.21 15.46 31.35
CA ALA A 34 20.32 16.74 30.66
C ALA A 34 21.05 17.84 31.46
N ALA A 35 21.29 17.63 32.77
CA ALA A 35 21.87 18.65 33.66
C ALA A 35 23.35 18.39 34.04
N ALA A 36 23.96 17.29 33.61
CA ALA A 36 25.36 16.94 33.91
C ALA A 36 26.34 17.25 32.74
N GLY A 37 26.02 18.23 31.89
CA GLY A 37 26.85 18.67 30.76
C GLY A 37 27.79 19.85 31.05
N GLY A 38 27.95 20.26 32.32
CA GLY A 38 28.79 21.39 32.71
C GLY A 38 29.65 21.06 33.92
N GLY A 39 30.85 20.53 33.67
CA GLY A 39 31.85 20.24 34.70
C GLY A 39 33.26 20.34 34.11
N LEU A 40 33.94 21.44 34.42
CA LEU A 40 35.36 21.70 34.19
C LEU A 40 36.21 20.61 34.85
N ALA A 41 37.07 19.92 34.08
CA ALA A 41 38.16 19.10 34.62
C ALA A 41 39.44 19.33 33.81
N LEU A 42 40.41 19.95 34.46
CA LEU A 42 41.77 20.20 34.00
C LEU A 42 42.57 18.89 33.92
N GLY A 43 43.23 18.69 32.77
CA GLY A 43 44.52 18.03 32.54
C GLY A 43 44.86 16.69 33.21
N PHE A 44 44.98 15.63 32.41
CA PHE A 44 46.20 14.82 32.25
C PHE A 44 46.10 14.04 30.92
N GLN A 45 47.09 14.20 30.03
CA GLN A 45 47.18 13.47 28.77
C GLN A 45 47.98 12.17 28.95
N PHE A 46 47.37 11.04 28.59
CA PHE A 46 48.08 9.82 28.19
C PHE A 46 47.42 9.20 26.95
N PRO A 47 48.21 8.76 25.94
CA PRO A 47 47.70 8.47 24.61
C PRO A 47 47.36 6.98 24.47
N PHE A 48 46.11 6.58 24.73
CA PHE A 48 45.63 5.27 24.30
C PHE A 48 44.17 5.35 23.83
N VAL A 49 44.03 5.19 22.52
CA VAL A 49 42.87 4.72 21.73
C VAL A 49 41.55 4.60 22.50
N LYS A 50 40.58 5.47 22.16
CA LYS A 50 39.15 5.11 22.15
C LYS A 50 38.39 6.06 21.23
N SER A 51 37.92 5.48 20.12
CA SER A 51 37.02 6.06 19.14
C SER A 51 35.86 6.80 19.81
N ALA A 52 35.63 8.04 19.41
CA ALA A 52 34.38 8.72 19.68
C ALA A 52 33.25 7.95 18.99
N ALA A 53 32.57 7.10 19.74
CA ALA A 53 31.29 6.56 19.34
C ALA A 53 30.29 7.71 19.37
N ALA A 54 30.10 8.36 18.23
CA ALA A 54 28.90 9.13 17.98
C ALA A 54 27.71 8.21 18.25
N GLN A 55 26.84 8.62 19.18
CA GLN A 55 25.57 7.95 19.44
C GLN A 55 24.69 8.06 18.20
N GLY A 56 24.88 7.13 17.26
CA GLY A 56 23.91 6.80 16.24
C GLY A 56 22.74 6.09 16.90
N THR A 57 21.53 6.52 16.57
CA THR A 57 20.32 5.71 16.72
C THR A 57 20.60 4.26 16.36
N ALA A 58 20.26 3.34 17.26
CA ALA A 58 20.38 1.90 17.02
C ALA A 58 19.77 1.56 15.65
N GLY A 59 20.60 1.08 14.71
CA GLY A 59 20.17 0.53 13.43
C GLY A 59 20.45 1.35 12.16
N THR A 60 21.02 2.55 12.22
CA THR A 60 21.42 3.29 11.01
C THR A 60 22.87 2.98 10.63
N TYR A 61 23.07 1.92 9.86
CA TYR A 61 24.34 1.69 9.15
C TYR A 61 24.56 2.77 8.09
N PRO A 62 25.81 3.15 7.78
CA PRO A 62 26.09 4.12 6.71
C PRO A 62 25.58 3.57 5.38
N GLU A 63 24.53 4.19 4.84
CA GLU A 63 24.07 3.91 3.49
C GLU A 63 25.05 4.55 2.49
N ILE A 64 25.56 3.76 1.54
CA ILE A 64 26.48 4.30 0.51
C ILE A 64 25.70 5.18 -0.43
N ASN A 65 24.56 4.67 -0.87
CA ASN A 65 23.58 5.43 -1.63
C ASN A 65 22.18 4.90 -1.32
N ALA A 66 21.20 5.36 -2.09
CA ALA A 66 19.84 4.94 -1.86
C ALA A 66 19.62 3.44 -2.08
N TRP A 67 20.43 2.73 -2.90
CA TRP A 67 20.24 1.32 -3.28
C TRP A 67 21.10 0.34 -2.48
N VAL A 68 22.28 0.76 -2.01
CA VAL A 68 23.27 -0.12 -1.39
C VAL A 68 23.59 0.36 0.02
N VAL A 69 23.41 -0.53 0.99
CA VAL A 69 23.85 -0.38 2.38
C VAL A 69 24.94 -1.40 2.65
N ILE A 70 26.07 -0.96 3.19
CA ILE A 70 27.17 -1.84 3.58
C ILE A 70 27.36 -1.73 5.08
N LYS A 71 27.26 -2.87 5.75
CA LYS A 71 27.43 -2.97 7.20
C LYS A 71 28.92 -3.18 7.55
N PRO A 72 29.32 -2.87 8.80
CA PRO A 72 30.68 -3.13 9.27
C PRO A 72 31.10 -4.61 9.26
N ASP A 73 30.14 -5.54 9.20
CA ASP A 73 30.37 -6.99 9.09
C ASP A 73 30.45 -7.48 7.63
N GLU A 74 30.68 -6.56 6.69
CA GLU A 74 30.73 -6.79 5.24
C GLU A 74 29.40 -7.13 4.57
N THR A 75 28.28 -7.22 5.33
CA THR A 75 26.96 -7.46 4.74
C THR A 75 26.59 -6.35 3.76
N CYS A 76 26.32 -6.74 2.51
CA CYS A 76 25.84 -5.87 1.44
C CYS A 76 24.31 -6.01 1.32
N ALA A 77 23.56 -5.12 1.96
CA ALA A 77 22.11 -5.07 1.88
C ALA A 77 21.65 -4.23 0.68
N ILE A 78 20.99 -4.89 -0.26
CA ILE A 78 20.53 -4.31 -1.52
C ILE A 78 19.05 -3.97 -1.41
N ARG A 79 18.72 -2.69 -1.61
CA ARG A 79 17.34 -2.19 -1.55
C ARG A 79 16.60 -2.45 -2.85
N ILE A 80 15.59 -3.31 -2.79
CA ILE A 80 14.79 -3.70 -3.95
C ILE A 80 13.36 -3.21 -3.80
N ALA A 81 12.94 -2.35 -4.73
CA ALA A 81 11.61 -1.75 -4.74
C ALA A 81 10.57 -2.59 -5.51
N ARG A 82 10.79 -3.91 -5.63
CA ARG A 82 9.86 -4.84 -6.31
C ARG A 82 9.43 -5.90 -5.32
N SER A 83 8.13 -6.18 -5.28
CA SER A 83 7.61 -7.34 -4.54
C SER A 83 7.97 -8.64 -5.27
N GLU A 84 8.41 -9.63 -4.50
CA GLU A 84 8.71 -10.96 -5.00
C GLU A 84 7.44 -11.82 -5.02
N MET A 85 7.03 -12.25 -6.22
CA MET A 85 5.77 -12.98 -6.44
C MET A 85 5.99 -14.46 -6.83
N GLY A 86 7.24 -14.95 -6.74
CA GLY A 86 7.65 -16.31 -7.12
C GLY A 86 8.65 -16.34 -8.28
N GLN A 87 8.70 -15.29 -9.11
CA GLN A 87 9.53 -15.24 -10.32
C GLN A 87 11.05 -15.09 -10.08
N GLY A 88 11.50 -14.77 -8.87
CA GLY A 88 12.93 -14.57 -8.57
C GLY A 88 13.48 -13.19 -8.92
N THR A 89 12.60 -12.19 -9.00
CA THR A 89 13.00 -10.79 -9.26
C THR A 89 13.92 -10.26 -8.19
N LEU A 90 13.64 -10.56 -6.91
CA LEU A 90 14.47 -10.09 -5.81
C LEU A 90 15.91 -10.60 -5.94
N THR A 91 16.08 -11.92 -6.14
CA THR A 91 17.42 -12.51 -6.32
C THR A 91 18.07 -12.00 -7.61
N GLY A 92 17.34 -11.91 -8.72
CA GLY A 92 17.89 -11.43 -9.99
C GLY A 92 18.37 -9.98 -9.95
N LEU A 93 17.62 -9.07 -9.31
CA LEU A 93 18.05 -7.69 -9.13
C LEU A 93 19.25 -7.58 -8.18
N ALA A 94 19.28 -8.39 -7.12
CA ALA A 94 20.43 -8.46 -6.23
C ALA A 94 21.71 -8.93 -6.95
N GLN A 95 21.61 -9.92 -7.85
CA GLN A 95 22.76 -10.37 -8.66
C GLN A 95 23.30 -9.24 -9.53
N LEU A 96 22.43 -8.48 -10.19
CA LEU A 96 22.84 -7.35 -11.04
C LEU A 96 23.55 -6.26 -10.25
N VAL A 97 23.08 -5.96 -9.04
CA VAL A 97 23.75 -4.99 -8.15
C VAL A 97 25.08 -5.55 -7.66
N ALA A 98 25.12 -6.81 -7.21
CA ALA A 98 26.35 -7.44 -6.73
C ALA A 98 27.44 -7.50 -7.80
N GLU A 99 27.05 -7.77 -9.05
CA GLU A 99 27.93 -7.78 -10.22
C GLU A 99 28.59 -6.42 -10.45
N GLU A 100 27.80 -5.35 -10.39
CA GLU A 100 28.31 -3.98 -10.50
C GLU A 100 29.01 -3.52 -9.21
N LEU A 101 28.69 -4.07 -8.06
CA LEU A 101 29.34 -3.74 -6.80
C LEU A 101 30.67 -4.47 -6.63
N GLU A 102 30.94 -5.56 -7.36
CA GLU A 102 32.10 -6.46 -7.17
C GLU A 102 32.18 -6.95 -5.71
N CYS A 103 31.06 -7.36 -5.11
CA CYS A 103 31.00 -7.94 -3.76
C CYS A 103 30.80 -9.45 -3.78
N ASP A 104 31.31 -10.17 -2.76
CA ASP A 104 31.04 -11.60 -2.61
C ASP A 104 29.54 -11.85 -2.38
N TRP A 105 28.95 -12.72 -3.19
CA TRP A 105 27.56 -13.13 -3.08
C TRP A 105 27.18 -13.65 -1.68
N LYS A 106 28.13 -14.24 -0.93
CA LYS A 106 27.90 -14.74 0.44
C LYS A 106 27.50 -13.64 1.42
N HIS A 107 27.88 -12.40 1.15
CA HIS A 107 27.56 -11.25 1.98
C HIS A 107 26.32 -10.48 1.50
N VAL A 108 25.71 -10.92 0.38
CA VAL A 108 24.55 -10.23 -0.20
C VAL A 108 23.28 -10.59 0.54
N THR A 109 22.53 -9.56 0.94
CA THR A 109 21.16 -9.67 1.41
C THR A 109 20.29 -8.61 0.73
N THR A 110 18.99 -8.66 0.96
CA THR A 110 18.05 -7.69 0.38
C THR A 110 17.17 -7.08 1.45
N GLU A 111 16.85 -5.82 1.25
CA GLU A 111 15.87 -5.11 2.07
C GLU A 111 14.87 -4.36 1.16
N SER A 112 13.65 -4.15 1.67
CA SER A 112 12.63 -3.40 0.93
C SER A 112 12.56 -1.98 1.46
N PRO A 113 12.75 -0.95 0.61
CA PRO A 113 12.44 0.42 1.01
C PRO A 113 10.93 0.54 1.22
N THR A 114 10.51 1.32 2.21
CA THR A 114 9.10 1.62 2.44
C THR A 114 8.59 2.69 1.47
N PRO A 115 7.29 2.69 1.13
CA PRO A 115 6.69 3.79 0.36
C PRO A 115 6.90 5.17 1.01
N GLY A 116 6.94 5.23 2.35
CA GLY A 116 7.22 6.45 3.11
C GLY A 116 8.66 6.95 2.90
N GLN A 117 9.66 6.06 2.98
CA GLN A 117 11.06 6.40 2.66
C GLN A 117 11.20 6.86 1.21
N SER A 118 10.51 6.20 0.28
CA SER A 118 10.50 6.62 -1.13
C SER A 118 9.95 8.02 -1.30
N LEU A 119 8.79 8.33 -0.70
CA LEU A 119 8.18 9.65 -0.77
C LEU A 119 9.09 10.74 -0.17
N ALA A 120 9.65 10.50 1.02
CA ALA A 120 10.55 11.44 1.69
C ALA A 120 11.79 11.77 0.84
N ARG A 121 12.24 10.83 0.00
CA ARG A 121 13.38 10.97 -0.90
C ARG A 121 12.97 11.30 -2.34
N LYS A 122 11.87 12.05 -2.51
CA LYS A 122 11.38 12.49 -3.83
C LYS A 122 11.18 11.34 -4.82
N ARG A 123 10.72 10.18 -4.32
CA ARG A 123 10.49 8.94 -5.07
C ARG A 123 11.75 8.42 -5.75
N ALA A 124 12.86 8.38 -5.02
CA ALA A 124 14.13 7.90 -5.55
C ALA A 124 14.00 6.52 -6.24
N TRP A 125 13.26 5.58 -5.64
CA TRP A 125 13.04 4.23 -6.21
C TRP A 125 11.98 4.17 -7.32
N GLY A 126 11.35 5.29 -7.67
CA GLY A 126 10.33 5.36 -8.70
C GLY A 126 9.05 4.59 -8.36
N GLU A 127 8.56 3.83 -9.33
CA GLU A 127 7.37 2.99 -9.23
C GLU A 127 7.73 1.64 -8.59
N MET A 128 6.99 1.25 -7.55
CA MET A 128 7.34 0.12 -6.68
C MET A 128 6.45 -1.13 -6.86
N GLY A 129 5.51 -1.11 -7.80
CA GLY A 129 4.58 -2.22 -8.03
C GLY A 129 5.21 -3.34 -8.85
N THR A 130 4.77 -4.58 -8.65
CA THR A 130 5.16 -5.72 -9.49
C THR A 130 4.00 -6.11 -10.40
N GLY A 131 4.24 -6.14 -11.72
CA GLY A 131 3.22 -6.55 -12.69
C GLY A 131 3.68 -6.44 -14.15
N GLY A 132 2.98 -7.14 -15.05
CA GLY A 132 3.26 -7.15 -16.49
C GLY A 132 4.63 -7.75 -16.87
N SER A 133 5.15 -8.65 -16.03
CA SER A 133 6.49 -9.23 -16.18
C SER A 133 7.62 -8.18 -16.25
N ARG A 134 7.42 -6.98 -15.67
CA ARG A 134 8.36 -5.84 -15.76
C ARG A 134 9.46 -5.85 -14.71
N GLY A 135 9.35 -6.68 -13.66
CA GLY A 135 10.22 -6.67 -12.48
C GLY A 135 11.71 -6.49 -12.79
N ILE A 136 12.29 -7.37 -13.61
CA ILE A 136 13.69 -7.24 -14.09
C ILE A 136 13.78 -6.22 -15.24
N ARG A 137 12.94 -6.36 -16.27
CA ARG A 137 13.05 -5.61 -17.54
C ARG A 137 13.08 -4.10 -17.38
N THR A 138 12.31 -3.54 -16.45
CA THR A 138 12.27 -2.09 -16.21
C THR A 138 13.17 -1.64 -15.08
N SER A 139 13.87 -2.58 -14.43
CA SER A 139 14.64 -2.26 -13.23
C SER A 139 16.13 -2.50 -13.36
N GLU A 140 16.57 -3.32 -14.31
CA GLU A 140 17.98 -3.71 -14.46
C GLU A 140 18.92 -2.49 -14.57
N ASP A 141 18.61 -1.50 -15.40
CA ASP A 141 19.48 -0.34 -15.62
C ASP A 141 19.70 0.47 -14.33
N TYR A 142 18.62 0.86 -13.63
CA TYR A 142 18.76 1.73 -12.46
C TYR A 142 19.40 1.02 -11.26
N VAL A 143 19.16 -0.30 -11.08
CA VAL A 143 19.80 -1.04 -9.99
C VAL A 143 21.29 -1.19 -10.26
N ARG A 144 21.67 -1.51 -11.51
CA ARG A 144 23.07 -1.62 -11.92
C ARG A 144 23.82 -0.30 -11.75
N ARG A 145 23.21 0.82 -12.15
CA ARG A 145 23.78 2.16 -11.91
C ARG A 145 23.99 2.43 -10.44
N GLY A 146 23.06 2.04 -9.56
CA GLY A 146 23.27 2.21 -8.12
C GLY A 146 24.35 1.31 -7.54
N GLY A 147 24.50 0.07 -8.03
CA GLY A 147 25.62 -0.81 -7.65
C GLY A 147 26.98 -0.23 -8.07
N ALA A 148 27.09 0.21 -9.33
CA ALA A 148 28.29 0.83 -9.86
C ALA A 148 28.62 2.17 -9.17
N ALA A 149 27.61 3.00 -8.88
CA ALA A 149 27.77 4.22 -8.10
C ALA A 149 28.36 3.93 -6.71
N ALA A 150 27.85 2.90 -6.03
CA ALA A 150 28.36 2.50 -4.72
C ALA A 150 29.83 2.04 -4.82
N ARG A 151 30.19 1.23 -5.83
CA ARG A 151 31.58 0.82 -6.08
C ARG A 151 32.51 2.01 -6.28
N ILE A 152 32.11 3.00 -7.09
CA ILE A 152 32.88 4.23 -7.32
C ILE A 152 33.12 4.99 -6.01
N MET A 153 32.08 5.16 -5.19
CA MET A 153 32.19 5.86 -3.91
C MET A 153 33.11 5.11 -2.93
N LEU A 154 33.05 3.78 -2.90
CA LEU A 154 33.91 2.95 -2.04
C LEU A 154 35.39 3.02 -2.47
N LEU A 155 35.66 2.93 -3.77
CA LEU A 155 37.02 3.10 -4.31
C LEU A 155 37.56 4.50 -4.05
N GLN A 156 36.74 5.54 -4.23
CA GLN A 156 37.14 6.92 -3.93
C GLN A 156 37.47 7.09 -2.44
N ALA A 157 36.66 6.56 -1.54
CA ALA A 157 36.93 6.65 -0.10
C ALA A 157 38.24 5.93 0.30
N ALA A 158 38.53 4.78 -0.31
CA ALA A 158 39.79 4.07 -0.10
C ALA A 158 40.98 4.86 -0.65
N ALA A 159 40.87 5.40 -1.87
CA ALA A 159 41.86 6.24 -2.51
C ALA A 159 42.19 7.48 -1.68
N ASP A 160 41.17 8.19 -1.18
CA ASP A 160 41.33 9.37 -0.33
C ASP A 160 42.05 9.02 0.97
N GLY A 161 41.66 7.92 1.62
CA GLY A 161 42.30 7.45 2.85
C GLY A 161 43.77 7.04 2.65
N TRP A 162 44.09 6.52 1.47
CA TRP A 162 45.44 6.08 1.11
C TRP A 162 46.29 7.12 0.41
N LYS A 163 45.69 8.25 0.03
CA LYS A 163 46.30 9.33 -0.77
C LYS A 163 46.90 8.82 -2.08
N VAL A 164 46.15 7.99 -2.79
CA VAL A 164 46.55 7.43 -4.10
C VAL A 164 45.46 7.68 -5.15
N PRO A 165 45.78 7.71 -6.45
CA PRO A 165 44.76 7.80 -7.49
C PRO A 165 43.81 6.59 -7.49
N VAL A 166 42.51 6.83 -7.68
CA VAL A 166 41.49 5.75 -7.80
C VAL A 166 41.81 4.77 -8.93
N SER A 167 42.42 5.24 -10.01
CA SER A 167 42.82 4.42 -11.16
C SER A 167 43.84 3.33 -10.82
N GLU A 168 44.55 3.45 -9.70
CA GLU A 168 45.51 2.45 -9.23
C GLU A 168 44.85 1.37 -8.34
N LEU A 169 43.56 1.52 -8.05
CA LEU A 169 42.80 0.60 -7.21
C LEU A 169 42.02 -0.41 -8.04
N THR A 170 42.04 -1.65 -7.57
CA THR A 170 41.18 -2.72 -8.08
C THR A 170 40.27 -3.23 -6.97
N VAL A 171 39.17 -3.87 -7.35
CA VAL A 171 38.27 -4.53 -6.40
C VAL A 171 37.83 -5.89 -6.91
N SER A 172 37.82 -6.86 -6.01
CA SER A 172 37.19 -8.17 -6.21
C SER A 172 36.59 -8.60 -4.88
N ASP A 173 35.39 -9.16 -4.91
CA ASP A 173 34.73 -9.78 -3.76
C ASP A 173 34.63 -8.87 -2.51
N GLY A 174 34.49 -7.55 -2.72
CA GLY A 174 34.40 -6.53 -1.67
C GLY A 174 35.74 -6.12 -1.06
N VAL A 175 36.86 -6.60 -1.61
CA VAL A 175 38.23 -6.27 -1.19
C VAL A 175 38.87 -5.32 -2.20
N ILE A 176 39.18 -4.11 -1.73
CA ILE A 176 39.88 -3.09 -2.50
C ILE A 176 41.39 -3.29 -2.33
N THR A 177 42.12 -3.32 -3.43
CA THR A 177 43.57 -3.56 -3.46
C THR A 177 44.29 -2.43 -4.19
N HIS A 178 45.39 -1.95 -3.62
CA HIS A 178 46.33 -1.04 -4.28
C HIS A 178 47.62 -1.79 -4.64
N ALA A 179 47.79 -2.15 -5.92
CA ALA A 179 48.84 -3.05 -6.37
C ALA A 179 50.26 -2.55 -6.04
N ALA A 180 50.54 -1.27 -6.27
CA ALA A 180 51.88 -0.71 -6.07
C ALA A 180 52.35 -0.76 -4.60
N SER A 181 51.45 -0.53 -3.65
CA SER A 181 51.77 -0.58 -2.21
C SER A 181 51.45 -1.92 -1.52
N LYS A 182 50.78 -2.84 -2.24
CA LYS A 182 50.20 -4.08 -1.69
C LYS A 182 49.22 -3.90 -0.52
N ARG A 183 48.73 -2.67 -0.28
CA ARG A 183 47.69 -2.38 0.72
C ARG A 183 46.34 -2.92 0.26
N THR A 184 45.57 -3.43 1.23
CA THR A 184 44.18 -3.89 1.02
C THR A 184 43.25 -3.32 2.08
N THR A 185 41.98 -3.14 1.72
CA THR A 185 40.90 -2.82 2.66
C THR A 185 39.60 -3.47 2.20
N THR A 186 38.60 -3.51 3.07
CA THR A 186 37.28 -4.09 2.78
C THR A 186 36.22 -3.01 2.69
N TYR A 187 35.10 -3.31 2.04
CA TYR A 187 33.98 -2.39 1.94
C TYR A 187 33.44 -1.94 3.30
N GLY A 188 33.25 -2.86 4.25
CA GLY A 188 32.78 -2.54 5.60
C GLY A 188 33.65 -1.50 6.31
N LYS A 189 34.97 -1.54 6.10
CA LYS A 189 35.92 -0.56 6.68
C LYS A 189 35.81 0.83 6.08
N VAL A 190 35.52 0.95 4.78
CA VAL A 190 35.47 2.25 4.08
C VAL A 190 34.04 2.78 3.90
N ALA A 191 33.01 1.99 4.19
CA ALA A 191 31.61 2.34 3.97
C ALA A 191 31.19 3.67 4.61
N ALA A 192 31.62 3.91 5.85
CA ALA A 192 31.30 5.15 6.58
C ALA A 192 31.95 6.40 5.97
N ALA A 193 33.11 6.26 5.34
CA ALA A 193 33.76 7.34 4.61
C ALA A 193 33.10 7.55 3.25
N ALA A 194 32.82 6.46 2.52
CA ALA A 194 32.16 6.47 1.22
C ALA A 194 30.76 7.12 1.28
N ALA A 195 29.98 6.84 2.33
CA ALA A 195 28.65 7.43 2.53
C ALA A 195 28.63 8.97 2.63
N LYS A 196 29.79 9.60 2.86
CA LYS A 196 29.92 11.07 2.93
C LYS A 196 30.25 11.70 1.57
N LEU A 197 30.63 10.89 0.59
CA LEU A 197 30.97 11.37 -0.74
C LEU A 197 29.68 11.66 -1.54
N PRO A 198 29.71 12.65 -2.44
CA PRO A 198 28.61 12.86 -3.36
C PRO A 198 28.47 11.64 -4.29
N ALA A 199 27.24 11.18 -4.50
CA ALA A 199 26.98 10.13 -5.49
C ALA A 199 27.28 10.66 -6.91
N PRO A 200 27.94 9.87 -7.77
CA PRO A 200 28.19 10.26 -9.16
C PRO A 200 26.89 10.42 -9.94
N ASP A 201 26.91 11.23 -11.00
CA ASP A 201 25.78 11.36 -11.92
C ASP A 201 25.48 9.98 -12.55
N PRO A 202 24.26 9.42 -12.40
CA PRO A 202 23.90 8.14 -12.99
C PRO A 202 24.18 8.05 -14.50
N LYS A 203 24.14 9.17 -15.24
CA LYS A 203 24.39 9.20 -16.69
C LYS A 203 25.87 9.06 -17.05
N SER A 204 26.79 9.44 -16.16
CA SER A 204 28.23 9.31 -16.40
C SER A 204 28.77 7.93 -16.03
N ILE A 205 27.95 7.06 -15.43
CA ILE A 205 28.36 5.74 -14.99
C ILE A 205 28.41 4.76 -16.17
N THR A 206 29.58 4.19 -16.38
CA THR A 206 29.78 3.03 -17.27
C THR A 206 29.48 1.74 -16.52
N LEU A 207 28.53 0.96 -17.06
CA LEU A 207 28.15 -0.34 -16.52
C LEU A 207 29.05 -1.45 -17.08
N LYS A 208 29.20 -2.55 -16.35
CA LYS A 208 30.00 -3.72 -16.82
C LYS A 208 29.37 -4.38 -18.04
N ASP A 209 30.18 -4.95 -18.92
CA ASP A 209 29.69 -5.74 -20.06
C ASP A 209 29.06 -7.06 -19.54
N PRO A 210 27.80 -7.38 -19.91
CA PRO A 210 27.16 -8.65 -19.58
C PRO A 210 27.97 -9.91 -19.91
N LYS A 211 28.85 -9.86 -20.91
CA LYS A 211 29.74 -10.97 -21.28
C LYS A 211 30.78 -11.29 -20.20
N THR A 212 31.06 -10.34 -19.32
CA THR A 212 32.07 -10.46 -18.26
C THR A 212 31.48 -10.78 -16.89
N TRP A 213 30.16 -10.95 -16.81
CA TRP A 213 29.48 -11.18 -15.55
C TRP A 213 29.87 -12.52 -14.91
N LYS A 214 30.10 -12.46 -13.60
CA LYS A 214 30.51 -13.60 -12.77
C LYS A 214 29.33 -14.16 -11.97
N ILE A 215 28.42 -13.28 -11.53
CA ILE A 215 27.29 -13.59 -10.65
C ILE A 215 25.98 -13.52 -11.44
N ALA A 216 25.75 -12.42 -12.16
CA ALA A 216 24.49 -12.20 -12.85
C ALA A 216 24.24 -13.22 -13.96
N GLY A 217 23.07 -13.85 -13.93
CA GLY A 217 22.66 -14.89 -14.88
C GLY A 217 23.12 -16.30 -14.51
N LYS A 218 23.81 -16.48 -13.37
CA LYS A 218 24.16 -17.79 -12.83
C LYS A 218 23.05 -18.33 -11.91
N PRO A 219 22.94 -19.67 -11.76
CA PRO A 219 21.94 -20.31 -10.89
C PRO A 219 22.31 -20.18 -9.40
N MET A 220 22.32 -18.95 -8.89
CA MET A 220 22.61 -18.68 -7.48
C MET A 220 21.46 -19.17 -6.59
N LYS A 221 21.79 -19.60 -5.37
CA LYS A 221 20.77 -19.88 -4.35
C LYS A 221 19.96 -18.61 -4.10
N ARG A 222 18.63 -18.76 -4.15
CA ARG A 222 17.68 -17.67 -3.91
C ARG A 222 17.76 -17.19 -2.46
N LEU A 223 17.77 -15.87 -2.29
CA LEU A 223 17.92 -15.22 -0.99
C LEU A 223 16.66 -15.38 -0.12
N ASP A 224 15.52 -15.66 -0.73
CA ASP A 224 14.19 -15.71 -0.10
C ASP A 224 13.66 -17.14 0.12
N THR A 225 14.39 -18.18 -0.28
CA THR A 225 13.86 -19.57 -0.27
C THR A 225 13.63 -20.09 1.15
N ALA A 226 14.58 -19.89 2.07
CA ALA A 226 14.51 -20.50 3.40
C ALA A 226 13.25 -20.05 4.17
N GLU A 227 12.98 -18.75 4.20
CA GLU A 227 11.82 -18.17 4.88
C GLU A 227 10.48 -18.56 4.24
N LYS A 228 10.48 -18.86 2.93
CA LYS A 228 9.30 -19.36 2.23
C LYS A 228 8.96 -20.79 2.59
N LEU A 229 9.98 -21.63 2.79
CA LEU A 229 9.79 -23.06 3.04
C LEU A 229 9.33 -23.36 4.47
N ASN A 230 9.71 -22.53 5.44
CA ASN A 230 9.37 -22.73 6.85
C ASN A 230 8.18 -21.87 7.33
N GLY A 231 7.59 -21.05 6.45
CA GLY A 231 6.45 -20.18 6.79
C GLY A 231 6.82 -18.93 7.59
N ASN A 232 8.10 -18.60 7.72
CA ASN A 232 8.54 -17.39 8.42
C ASN A 232 8.40 -16.12 7.57
N LEU A 233 8.33 -16.24 6.24
CA LEU A 233 8.16 -15.07 5.37
C LEU A 233 6.75 -14.48 5.57
N VAL A 234 6.69 -13.23 6.02
CA VAL A 234 5.44 -12.49 6.25
C VAL A 234 4.96 -11.90 4.93
N TYR A 235 3.81 -12.36 4.43
CA TYR A 235 3.11 -11.75 3.30
C TYR A 235 2.14 -10.67 3.78
N ALA A 236 1.67 -9.83 2.86
CA ALA A 236 0.75 -8.74 3.19
C ALA A 236 -0.54 -9.22 3.88
N ILE A 237 -0.98 -10.46 3.60
CA ILE A 237 -2.17 -11.06 4.22
C ILE A 237 -1.92 -11.53 5.67
N ASP A 238 -0.66 -11.75 6.06
CA ASP A 238 -0.28 -12.22 7.39
C ASP A 238 -0.14 -11.07 8.39
N VAL A 239 -0.01 -9.83 7.88
CA VAL A 239 0.15 -8.63 8.69
C VAL A 239 -1.09 -8.41 9.57
N LYS A 240 -0.85 -8.29 10.88
CA LYS A 240 -1.86 -7.93 11.89
C LYS A 240 -1.37 -6.74 12.70
N VAL A 241 -2.24 -5.75 12.88
CA VAL A 241 -1.98 -4.60 13.75
C VAL A 241 -3.03 -4.49 14.87
N PRO A 242 -2.70 -3.93 16.04
CA PRO A 242 -3.67 -3.71 17.11
C PRO A 242 -4.87 -2.89 16.59
N GLY A 243 -6.09 -3.40 16.84
CA GLY A 243 -7.32 -2.75 16.37
C GLY A 243 -7.55 -2.82 14.85
N MET A 244 -6.83 -3.68 14.11
CA MET A 244 -7.01 -3.85 12.67
C MET A 244 -8.47 -4.20 12.32
N MET A 245 -9.06 -3.41 11.43
CA MET A 245 -10.34 -3.73 10.80
C MET A 245 -10.08 -4.36 9.42
N CYS A 246 -10.98 -5.22 8.98
CA CYS A 246 -10.95 -5.80 7.64
C CYS A 246 -12.01 -5.14 6.76
N ALA A 247 -11.69 -4.95 5.49
CA ALA A 247 -12.63 -4.45 4.49
C ALA A 247 -12.88 -5.48 3.39
N ALA A 248 -14.14 -5.66 3.01
CA ALA A 248 -14.52 -6.37 1.79
C ALA A 248 -15.11 -5.36 0.80
N ILE A 249 -14.68 -5.43 -0.45
CA ILE A 249 -15.12 -4.51 -1.51
C ILE A 249 -16.15 -5.16 -2.44
N LYS A 250 -17.07 -4.34 -2.95
CA LYS A 250 -17.98 -4.69 -4.03
C LYS A 250 -17.94 -3.59 -5.06
N ASP A 251 -17.34 -3.91 -6.20
CA ASP A 251 -17.26 -3.01 -7.33
C ASP A 251 -18.46 -3.22 -8.27
N CYS A 252 -18.78 -2.20 -9.06
CA CYS A 252 -19.80 -2.29 -10.09
C CYS A 252 -19.35 -3.32 -11.13
N PRO A 253 -20.10 -4.41 -11.37
CA PRO A 253 -19.68 -5.46 -12.31
C PRO A 253 -19.80 -5.03 -13.78
N VAL A 254 -20.39 -3.85 -14.04
CA VAL A 254 -20.64 -3.34 -15.39
C VAL A 254 -19.64 -2.23 -15.69
N PHE A 255 -18.84 -2.43 -16.74
CA PHE A 255 -17.90 -1.43 -17.21
C PHE A 255 -18.61 -0.10 -17.54
N GLY A 256 -18.06 1.01 -17.06
CA GLY A 256 -18.67 2.34 -17.21
C GLY A 256 -19.92 2.58 -16.34
N GLY A 257 -20.32 1.60 -15.53
CA GLY A 257 -21.34 1.75 -14.51
C GLY A 257 -20.91 2.72 -13.42
N LYS A 258 -21.87 3.21 -12.63
CA LYS A 258 -21.63 4.07 -11.48
C LYS A 258 -22.46 3.62 -10.29
N LEU A 259 -21.90 3.74 -9.10
CA LEU A 259 -22.59 3.63 -7.83
C LEU A 259 -23.59 4.79 -7.72
N VAL A 260 -24.88 4.46 -7.73
CA VAL A 260 -25.96 5.44 -7.54
C VAL A 260 -26.21 5.67 -6.05
N SER A 261 -26.33 4.58 -5.29
CA SER A 261 -26.62 4.62 -3.86
C SER A 261 -26.22 3.31 -3.19
N PHE A 262 -26.01 3.35 -1.87
CA PHE A 262 -25.93 2.19 -1.01
C PHE A 262 -26.72 2.47 0.28
N ASP A 263 -27.15 1.40 0.95
CA ASP A 263 -27.99 1.47 2.15
C ASP A 263 -27.29 0.71 3.28
N GLU A 264 -26.57 1.46 4.11
CA GLU A 264 -25.83 0.93 5.25
C GLU A 264 -26.76 0.36 6.33
N ALA A 265 -27.97 0.93 6.50
CA ALA A 265 -28.90 0.54 7.56
C ALA A 265 -29.30 -0.95 7.46
N LYS A 266 -29.34 -1.50 6.24
CA LYS A 266 -29.63 -2.93 6.00
C LYS A 266 -28.61 -3.90 6.57
N ILE A 267 -27.38 -3.44 6.82
CA ILE A 267 -26.29 -4.30 7.31
C ILE A 267 -25.64 -3.79 8.59
N ALA A 268 -26.05 -2.62 9.10
CA ALA A 268 -25.51 -2.02 10.33
C ALA A 268 -25.68 -2.91 11.57
N GLY A 269 -26.74 -3.73 11.63
CA GLY A 269 -26.99 -4.67 12.72
C GLY A 269 -26.28 -6.03 12.57
N ARG A 270 -25.52 -6.26 11.50
CA ARG A 270 -24.83 -7.54 11.31
C ARG A 270 -23.61 -7.66 12.23
N PRO A 271 -23.29 -8.88 12.72
CA PRO A 271 -22.14 -9.10 13.59
C PRO A 271 -20.86 -8.50 13.02
N GLY A 272 -20.14 -7.76 13.86
CA GLY A 272 -18.82 -7.22 13.55
C GLY A 272 -18.78 -6.07 12.54
N VAL A 273 -19.88 -5.75 11.85
CA VAL A 273 -19.94 -4.62 10.92
C VAL A 273 -19.77 -3.31 11.70
N ARG A 274 -18.95 -2.41 11.16
CA ARG A 274 -18.69 -1.09 11.76
C ARG A 274 -19.17 0.04 10.85
N ARG A 275 -18.86 -0.07 9.55
CA ARG A 275 -19.21 0.94 8.54
C ARG A 275 -19.35 0.37 7.14
N VAL A 276 -20.08 1.09 6.29
CA VAL A 276 -20.03 0.98 4.83
C VAL A 276 -19.49 2.27 4.25
N VAL A 277 -18.48 2.19 3.40
CA VAL A 277 -17.82 3.35 2.80
C VAL A 277 -17.87 3.30 1.28
N LYS A 278 -18.13 4.46 0.65
CA LYS A 278 -17.90 4.65 -0.79
C LYS A 278 -16.39 4.76 -1.01
N VAL A 279 -15.82 3.85 -1.80
CA VAL A 279 -14.37 3.86 -2.13
C VAL A 279 -14.10 4.77 -3.32
N ASN A 280 -14.94 4.68 -4.35
CA ASN A 280 -14.88 5.50 -5.55
C ASN A 280 -16.28 5.52 -6.23
N ASP A 281 -16.38 6.00 -7.46
CA ASP A 281 -17.64 6.10 -8.20
C ASP A 281 -18.27 4.77 -8.61
N THR A 282 -17.62 3.63 -8.39
CA THR A 282 -18.11 2.29 -8.78
C THR A 282 -18.11 1.31 -7.61
N THR A 283 -17.33 1.56 -6.56
CA THR A 283 -17.03 0.61 -5.50
C THR A 283 -17.54 1.08 -4.13
N VAL A 284 -18.14 0.16 -3.39
CA VAL A 284 -18.38 0.26 -1.94
C VAL A 284 -17.55 -0.76 -1.16
N ALA A 285 -17.21 -0.46 0.09
CA ALA A 285 -16.56 -1.39 0.99
C ALA A 285 -17.33 -1.51 2.31
N VAL A 286 -17.46 -2.73 2.82
CA VAL A 286 -17.92 -2.97 4.20
C VAL A 286 -16.72 -3.19 5.07
N VAL A 287 -16.65 -2.46 6.17
CA VAL A 287 -15.58 -2.53 7.17
C VAL A 287 -16.13 -3.24 8.41
N ALA A 288 -15.41 -4.27 8.87
CA ALA A 288 -15.78 -5.08 10.03
C ALA A 288 -14.55 -5.52 10.83
N ASP A 289 -14.76 -6.06 12.03
CA ASP A 289 -13.69 -6.59 12.90
C ASP A 289 -13.02 -7.86 12.35
N THR A 290 -13.69 -8.60 11.45
CA THR A 290 -13.11 -9.71 10.71
C THR A 290 -13.40 -9.60 9.22
N TRP A 291 -12.52 -10.16 8.40
CA TRP A 291 -12.74 -10.22 6.96
C TRP A 291 -14.01 -11.02 6.60
N TRP A 292 -14.32 -12.07 7.36
CA TRP A 292 -15.52 -12.89 7.16
C TRP A 292 -16.81 -12.10 7.40
N HIS A 293 -16.87 -11.30 8.48
CA HIS A 293 -18.00 -10.41 8.76
C HIS A 293 -18.19 -9.38 7.64
N ALA A 294 -17.11 -8.73 7.20
CA ALA A 294 -17.17 -7.77 6.10
C ALA A 294 -17.68 -8.42 4.80
N LYS A 295 -17.14 -9.59 4.43
CA LYS A 295 -17.50 -10.30 3.20
C LYS A 295 -18.95 -10.78 3.18
N THR A 296 -19.39 -11.41 4.26
CA THR A 296 -20.75 -11.97 4.35
C THR A 296 -21.79 -10.86 4.44
N ALA A 297 -21.46 -9.74 5.08
CA ALA A 297 -22.31 -8.55 5.11
C ALA A 297 -22.51 -7.94 3.72
N LEU A 298 -21.48 -7.91 2.88
CA LEU A 298 -21.54 -7.33 1.53
C LEU A 298 -22.07 -8.30 0.45
N ASP A 299 -22.28 -9.56 0.82
CA ASP A 299 -22.61 -10.65 -0.09
C ASP A 299 -21.65 -10.76 -1.28
N VAL A 300 -20.35 -10.80 -0.97
CA VAL A 300 -19.28 -10.86 -1.98
C VAL A 300 -18.73 -12.28 -2.09
N PRO A 301 -18.72 -12.88 -3.30
CA PRO A 301 -17.95 -14.09 -3.58
C PRO A 301 -16.45 -13.74 -3.68
N GLN A 302 -15.57 -14.54 -3.08
CA GLN A 302 -14.13 -14.24 -2.95
C GLN A 302 -13.32 -14.54 -4.23
N CYS A 303 -13.71 -15.54 -5.03
CA CYS A 303 -12.92 -15.99 -6.16
C CYS A 303 -13.82 -16.44 -7.31
N GLY A 304 -14.05 -15.56 -8.28
CA GLY A 304 -14.84 -15.84 -9.48
C GLY A 304 -14.32 -17.02 -10.33
N TYR A 305 -13.15 -17.60 -9.99
CA TYR A 305 -12.58 -18.77 -10.66
C TYR A 305 -13.53 -19.96 -10.72
N CYS A 306 -14.25 -20.23 -9.63
CA CYS A 306 -15.23 -21.33 -9.61
C CYS A 306 -16.53 -20.97 -10.34
N GLN A 307 -16.85 -19.68 -10.47
CA GLN A 307 -18.17 -19.24 -10.94
C GLN A 307 -18.43 -19.60 -12.39
N SER A 308 -17.43 -19.49 -13.27
CA SER A 308 -17.58 -19.90 -14.67
C SER A 308 -17.95 -21.39 -14.75
N GLY A 309 -17.26 -22.24 -13.99
CA GLY A 309 -17.58 -23.67 -13.90
C GLY A 309 -18.99 -23.92 -13.36
N GLN A 310 -19.39 -23.21 -12.30
CA GLN A 310 -20.74 -23.34 -11.72
C GLN A 310 -21.85 -22.87 -12.67
N ILE A 311 -21.63 -21.77 -13.41
CA ILE A 311 -22.61 -21.29 -14.40
C ILE A 311 -22.79 -22.32 -15.51
N MET A 312 -21.69 -22.90 -16.00
CA MET A 312 -21.76 -23.94 -17.04
C MET A 312 -22.45 -25.20 -16.53
N ALA A 313 -22.14 -25.65 -15.31
CA ALA A 313 -22.79 -26.78 -14.67
C ALA A 313 -24.29 -26.52 -14.46
N ALA A 314 -24.66 -25.31 -14.04
CA ALA A 314 -26.05 -24.93 -13.81
C ALA A 314 -26.84 -24.89 -15.11
N ALA A 315 -26.26 -24.30 -16.17
CA ALA A 315 -26.88 -24.29 -17.49
C ALA A 315 -27.06 -25.71 -18.05
N ALA A 316 -26.08 -26.60 -17.87
CA ALA A 316 -26.16 -27.99 -18.29
C ALA A 316 -27.22 -28.78 -17.49
N LEU A 317 -27.31 -28.55 -16.17
CA LEU A 317 -28.35 -29.14 -15.32
C LEU A 317 -29.74 -28.69 -15.77
N LEU A 318 -29.98 -27.38 -15.88
CA LEU A 318 -31.29 -26.84 -16.24
C LEU A 318 -31.75 -27.24 -17.64
N LYS A 319 -30.82 -27.48 -18.57
CA LYS A 319 -31.15 -28.04 -19.89
C LYS A 319 -31.70 -29.46 -19.79
N LYS A 320 -31.27 -30.26 -18.82
CA LYS A 320 -31.69 -31.66 -18.62
C LYS A 320 -32.88 -31.78 -17.67
N ASN A 321 -32.88 -31.01 -16.59
CA ASN A 321 -33.91 -30.95 -15.57
C ASN A 321 -34.31 -29.48 -15.35
N PRO A 322 -35.40 -29.01 -16.00
CA PRO A 322 -35.86 -27.62 -15.89
C PRO A 322 -36.35 -27.23 -14.48
N ASN A 323 -36.63 -28.18 -13.60
CA ASN A 323 -37.08 -27.94 -12.22
C ASN A 323 -36.30 -28.81 -11.22
N PRO A 324 -34.99 -28.55 -11.04
CA PRO A 324 -34.12 -29.41 -10.23
C PRO A 324 -34.38 -29.22 -8.74
N SER A 325 -34.21 -30.29 -7.95
CA SER A 325 -34.19 -30.22 -6.50
C SER A 325 -32.83 -29.73 -5.97
N ASP A 326 -32.75 -29.38 -4.69
CA ASP A 326 -31.48 -29.04 -4.02
C ASP A 326 -30.42 -30.15 -4.14
N LYS A 327 -30.86 -31.41 -4.09
CA LYS A 327 -29.99 -32.58 -4.25
C LYS A 327 -29.43 -32.66 -5.67
N ASP A 328 -30.26 -32.46 -6.68
CA ASP A 328 -29.82 -32.44 -8.09
C ASP A 328 -28.81 -31.31 -8.35
N ILE A 329 -29.01 -30.17 -7.70
CA ILE A 329 -28.09 -29.03 -7.77
C ILE A 329 -26.76 -29.40 -7.11
N ASP A 330 -26.77 -29.97 -5.91
CA ASP A 330 -25.55 -30.36 -5.20
C ASP A 330 -24.70 -31.38 -5.99
N GLU A 331 -25.36 -32.37 -6.59
CA GLU A 331 -24.69 -33.39 -7.41
C GLU A 331 -24.11 -32.80 -8.70
N ALA A 332 -24.77 -31.81 -9.30
CA ALA A 332 -24.29 -31.15 -10.51
C ALA A 332 -23.18 -30.12 -10.25
N MET A 333 -23.13 -29.50 -9.06
CA MET A 333 -22.16 -28.47 -8.70
C MET A 333 -20.83 -29.09 -8.21
N THR A 334 -20.13 -29.82 -9.08
CA THR A 334 -18.87 -30.50 -8.75
C THR A 334 -17.68 -29.57 -8.48
N ASN A 335 -17.81 -28.27 -8.79
CA ASN A 335 -16.77 -27.30 -8.48
C ASN A 335 -16.83 -26.94 -6.99
N ILE A 336 -15.76 -27.17 -6.24
CA ILE A 336 -15.70 -26.78 -4.82
C ILE A 336 -15.63 -25.25 -4.73
N CYS A 337 -16.64 -24.65 -4.11
CA CYS A 337 -16.64 -23.24 -3.77
C CYS A 337 -15.96 -23.01 -2.41
N ARG A 338 -14.70 -22.56 -2.43
CA ARG A 338 -14.00 -22.12 -1.20
C ARG A 338 -14.65 -20.91 -0.53
N CYS A 339 -15.49 -20.16 -1.26
CA CYS A 339 -16.18 -18.97 -0.76
C CYS A 339 -17.41 -19.28 0.13
N GLY A 340 -17.84 -20.55 0.22
CA GLY A 340 -19.00 -20.97 1.01
C GLY A 340 -20.35 -20.47 0.48
N THR A 341 -20.47 -20.17 -0.81
CA THR A 341 -21.69 -19.56 -1.39
C THR A 341 -22.72 -20.57 -1.90
N TYR A 342 -22.63 -21.85 -1.51
CA TYR A 342 -23.46 -22.94 -2.03
C TYR A 342 -24.96 -22.64 -1.95
N GLN A 343 -25.44 -22.11 -0.82
CA GLN A 343 -26.85 -21.74 -0.65
C GLN A 343 -27.34 -20.68 -1.65
N ARG A 344 -26.45 -19.75 -2.02
CA ARG A 344 -26.76 -18.72 -3.03
C ARG A 344 -26.68 -19.26 -4.44
N ILE A 345 -25.81 -20.24 -4.68
CA ILE A 345 -25.75 -20.96 -5.95
C ILE A 345 -27.06 -21.72 -6.15
N ARG A 346 -27.53 -22.48 -5.14
CA ARG A 346 -28.84 -23.16 -5.18
C ARG A 346 -29.99 -22.19 -5.47
N ALA A 347 -30.10 -21.12 -4.70
CA ALA A 347 -31.11 -20.09 -4.93
C ALA A 347 -31.01 -19.49 -6.35
N GLY A 348 -29.80 -19.27 -6.85
CA GLY A 348 -29.55 -18.80 -8.21
C GLY A 348 -30.06 -19.76 -9.30
N VAL A 349 -29.83 -21.07 -9.12
CA VAL A 349 -30.31 -22.10 -10.04
C VAL A 349 -31.83 -22.20 -10.03
N HIS A 350 -32.46 -22.19 -8.86
CA HIS A 350 -33.93 -22.17 -8.72
C HIS A 350 -34.55 -20.93 -9.38
N MET A 351 -33.95 -19.76 -9.19
CA MET A 351 -34.42 -18.54 -9.86
C MET A 351 -34.29 -18.65 -11.39
N ALA A 352 -33.20 -19.24 -11.89
CA ALA A 352 -33.01 -19.46 -13.32
C ALA A 352 -34.01 -20.47 -13.91
N ALA A 353 -34.31 -21.56 -13.18
CA ALA A 353 -35.35 -22.54 -13.51
C ALA A 353 -36.73 -21.87 -13.65
N ALA A 354 -37.11 -21.06 -12.66
CA ALA A 354 -38.39 -20.36 -12.66
C ALA A 354 -38.54 -19.36 -13.83
N LEU A 355 -37.43 -18.84 -14.36
CA LEU A 355 -37.44 -17.95 -15.53
C LEU A 355 -37.59 -18.69 -16.87
N GLN A 356 -37.36 -20.00 -16.93
CA GLN A 356 -37.50 -20.81 -18.15
C GLN A 356 -38.95 -21.24 -18.42
N HIS A 357 -39.83 -21.22 -17.41
CA HIS A 357 -41.24 -21.52 -17.55
C HIS A 357 -42.07 -20.22 -17.66
N PRO A 358 -42.79 -19.97 -18.78
CA PRO A 358 -43.66 -18.81 -18.88
C PRO A 358 -44.85 -18.96 -17.93
N VAL A 359 -44.99 -18.03 -16.98
CA VAL A 359 -46.21 -17.88 -16.17
C VAL A 359 -47.39 -17.55 -17.12
N PRO A 360 -48.55 -18.25 -17.05
CA PRO A 360 -49.70 -17.92 -17.89
C PRO A 360 -50.14 -16.48 -17.62
N ARG A 361 -50.25 -15.65 -18.67
CA ARG A 361 -50.87 -14.33 -18.55
C ARG A 361 -52.36 -14.51 -18.25
N ALA A 362 -52.82 -13.98 -17.12
CA ALA A 362 -54.25 -13.87 -16.85
C ALA A 362 -54.94 -13.11 -18.00
N ARG A 363 -56.00 -13.69 -18.56
CA ARG A 363 -56.87 -13.01 -19.53
C ARG A 363 -57.72 -12.01 -18.75
N HIS A 364 -57.49 -10.72 -18.97
CA HIS A 364 -58.46 -9.71 -18.57
C HIS A 364 -59.62 -9.75 -19.56
N HIS A 365 -60.77 -10.27 -19.13
CA HIS A 365 -62.06 -9.95 -19.75
C HIS A 365 -62.41 -8.52 -19.34
N GLY A 366 -62.48 -7.63 -20.33
CA GLY A 366 -62.93 -6.26 -20.15
C GLY A 366 -64.44 -6.17 -20.34
N ALA A 367 -65.14 -5.74 -19.29
CA ALA A 367 -66.34 -4.93 -19.39
C ALA A 367 -66.18 -3.84 -18.33
N ASP A 368 -65.93 -2.62 -18.79
CA ASP A 368 -65.87 -1.41 -17.98
C ASP A 368 -67.25 -1.13 -17.39
N GLU A 369 -67.32 -0.83 -16.09
CA GLU A 369 -68.24 0.19 -15.62
C GLU A 369 -67.72 0.90 -14.35
N LEU A 370 -67.75 2.23 -14.45
CA LEU A 370 -67.89 3.24 -13.39
C LEU A 370 -66.63 3.90 -12.77
N HIS A 371 -66.40 5.10 -13.31
CA HIS A 371 -66.21 6.39 -12.61
C HIS A 371 -64.87 6.72 -11.93
N GLY A 372 -64.01 7.38 -12.71
CA GLY A 372 -63.03 8.35 -12.19
C GLY A 372 -63.31 9.75 -12.73
N GLN A 373 -63.65 10.70 -11.86
CA GLN A 373 -63.60 12.13 -12.20
C GLN A 373 -62.14 12.58 -12.26
N GLY A 374 -61.72 13.05 -13.43
CA GLY A 374 -60.43 13.72 -13.64
C GLY A 374 -60.60 14.87 -14.63
N HIS A 375 -60.42 16.10 -14.15
CA HIS A 375 -60.40 17.29 -14.99
C HIS A 375 -59.27 17.24 -16.02
N ARG A 376 -59.65 17.41 -17.28
CA ARG A 376 -58.81 17.47 -18.49
C ARG A 376 -57.88 18.69 -18.48
N ARG A 377 -56.67 18.52 -19.05
CA ARG A 377 -56.16 19.45 -20.07
C ARG A 377 -55.43 18.69 -21.18
N GLN A 378 -55.71 19.16 -22.40
CA GLN A 378 -55.46 18.58 -23.71
C GLN A 378 -54.00 18.72 -24.18
N GLY A 379 -53.58 17.88 -25.14
CA GLY A 379 -52.45 18.24 -26.01
C GLY A 379 -51.66 17.14 -26.72
N ARG A 380 -52.26 16.52 -27.75
CA ARG A 380 -51.68 15.95 -29.00
C ARG A 380 -50.69 14.75 -28.99
N SER A 381 -51.08 13.79 -29.83
CA SER A 381 -50.37 12.65 -30.43
C SER A 381 -49.29 13.12 -31.44
N LEU A 382 -48.28 12.39 -31.91
CA LEU A 382 -48.15 11.03 -32.48
C LEU A 382 -46.64 10.65 -32.53
N GLY A 383 -46.32 9.36 -32.64
CA GLY A 383 -45.03 8.92 -33.20
C GLY A 383 -44.45 7.64 -32.60
N ALA A 384 -44.87 6.48 -33.13
CA ALA A 384 -44.29 5.18 -32.82
C ALA A 384 -42.84 5.09 -33.34
N ASN A 385 -41.93 4.53 -32.54
CA ASN A 385 -40.82 3.76 -33.10
C ASN A 385 -40.31 2.72 -32.10
N ALA A 386 -40.39 1.46 -32.49
CA ALA A 386 -39.97 0.30 -31.72
C ALA A 386 -38.44 0.24 -31.64
N LYS A 387 -37.88 0.18 -30.42
CA LYS A 387 -36.51 -0.32 -30.20
C LYS A 387 -36.45 -1.24 -28.98
N ARG A 388 -35.73 -2.35 -29.20
CA ARG A 388 -35.56 -3.55 -28.38
C ARG A 388 -35.24 -3.23 -26.91
N ARG A 389 -35.96 -3.90 -26.01
CA ARG A 389 -35.80 -3.82 -24.55
C ARG A 389 -34.50 -4.50 -24.12
N GLY A 390 -33.57 -3.73 -23.57
CA GLY A 390 -32.46 -4.23 -22.75
C GLY A 390 -32.97 -4.63 -21.37
N GLY A 391 -32.57 -5.82 -20.91
CA GLY A 391 -32.98 -6.40 -19.63
C GLY A 391 -32.55 -5.53 -18.44
N ALA A 392 -33.49 -5.29 -17.53
CA ALA A 392 -33.27 -4.60 -16.27
C ALA A 392 -32.88 -5.62 -15.18
N CYS A 393 -31.78 -5.37 -14.46
CA CYS A 393 -31.53 -5.99 -13.16
C CYS A 393 -32.03 -5.02 -12.07
N ARG A 394 -33.03 -5.44 -11.29
CA ARG A 394 -33.55 -4.67 -10.15
C ARG A 394 -32.65 -4.92 -8.94
N VAL A 395 -31.94 -3.88 -8.50
CA VAL A 395 -31.67 -3.68 -7.07
C VAL A 395 -32.34 -2.36 -6.71
N ILE A 396 -33.52 -2.48 -6.11
CA ILE A 396 -34.30 -1.47 -5.36
C ILE A 396 -34.26 -0.03 -5.92
N GLY A 397 -35.34 0.39 -6.58
CA GLY A 397 -35.67 1.81 -6.84
C GLY A 397 -35.52 2.27 -8.29
N ARG A 398 -36.54 2.97 -8.81
CA ARG A 398 -36.70 3.42 -10.21
C ARG A 398 -35.51 4.23 -10.74
N VAL A 399 -34.99 3.84 -11.91
CA VAL A 399 -34.09 4.67 -12.75
C VAL A 399 -34.91 5.29 -13.89
N ARG A 400 -34.86 6.62 -14.04
CA ARG A 400 -35.22 7.32 -15.29
C ARG A 400 -33.94 7.56 -16.12
N PRO A 401 -33.98 7.43 -17.45
CA PRO A 401 -32.80 7.71 -18.28
C PRO A 401 -32.57 9.21 -18.41
N ALA A 402 -31.38 9.68 -18.06
CA ALA A 402 -30.91 11.01 -18.41
C ALA A 402 -30.45 10.99 -19.87
N ALA A 403 -31.15 11.73 -20.73
CA ALA A 403 -30.78 11.93 -22.11
C ALA A 403 -29.54 12.83 -22.23
N ARG A 404 -28.60 12.37 -23.04
CA ARG A 404 -27.35 13.01 -23.45
C ARG A 404 -27.66 14.21 -24.36
N LYS A 405 -27.17 15.41 -24.03
CA LYS A 405 -26.93 16.48 -25.02
C LYS A 405 -25.47 16.91 -24.88
N MET A 406 -24.64 16.40 -25.81
CA MET A 406 -23.27 16.86 -26.03
C MET A 406 -23.20 17.32 -27.49
N ARG A 407 -22.96 18.62 -27.68
CA ARG A 407 -22.48 19.36 -28.89
C ARG A 407 -22.70 20.85 -28.57
N GLY A 408 -21.73 21.75 -28.59
CA GLY A 408 -20.30 21.64 -28.87
C GLY A 408 -19.57 22.98 -28.66
N LEU A 409 -18.31 22.99 -29.09
CA LEU A 409 -17.44 24.12 -29.47
C LEU A 409 -16.95 25.12 -28.40
N GLN A 410 -15.65 24.97 -28.10
CA GLN A 410 -14.58 25.98 -28.04
C GLN A 410 -14.94 27.44 -27.70
N THR A 411 -14.25 28.02 -26.71
CA THR A 411 -13.13 28.98 -26.90
C THR A 411 -12.64 29.56 -25.56
N HIS A 412 -11.35 29.90 -25.54
CA HIS A 412 -10.54 30.68 -24.59
C HIS A 412 -11.15 31.27 -23.31
N ALA A 413 -10.46 31.07 -22.18
CA ALA A 413 -9.92 32.18 -21.38
C ALA A 413 -8.94 31.70 -20.31
N ARG A 414 -7.69 32.18 -20.40
CA ARG A 414 -6.72 32.19 -19.31
C ARG A 414 -7.28 33.04 -18.15
N ARG A 415 -7.23 32.56 -16.91
CA ARG A 415 -7.20 33.46 -15.74
C ARG A 415 -6.22 32.97 -14.68
N ARG A 416 -5.16 33.78 -14.54
CA ARG A 416 -4.19 33.76 -13.44
C ARG A 416 -4.90 34.07 -12.13
N LEU A 417 -4.57 33.31 -11.09
CA LEU A 417 -4.92 33.59 -9.70
C LEU A 417 -4.10 34.80 -9.21
N ARG A 418 -4.77 35.81 -8.63
CA ARG A 418 -4.16 36.85 -7.79
C ARG A 418 -4.46 36.54 -6.31
N PRO A 419 -3.54 36.81 -5.37
CA PRO A 419 -3.71 36.53 -3.94
C PRO A 419 -4.46 37.66 -3.20
N PRO A 420 -4.93 37.42 -1.95
CA PRO A 420 -5.86 38.33 -1.26
C PRO A 420 -5.17 39.57 -0.69
N ARG A 421 -5.85 40.72 -0.77
CA ARG A 421 -5.44 42.00 -0.15
C ARG A 421 -5.82 42.05 1.33
N ARG A 422 -4.89 42.56 2.13
CA ARG A 422 -5.00 42.92 3.56
C ARG A 422 -6.12 43.95 3.81
N ARG A 423 -6.82 43.80 4.94
CA ARG A 423 -7.71 44.81 5.53
C ARG A 423 -6.93 45.73 6.48
N THR A 424 -6.98 47.01 6.19
CA THR A 424 -6.79 48.20 7.04
C THR A 424 -7.85 49.17 6.50
N GLY A 425 -8.70 49.90 7.21
CA GLY A 425 -8.84 50.31 8.61
C GLY A 425 -9.53 51.69 8.54
N LEU A 426 -10.54 51.90 9.39
CA LEU A 426 -11.16 53.17 9.83
C LEU A 426 -12.10 54.02 8.96
N ARG A 427 -13.31 54.21 9.56
CA ARG A 427 -14.14 55.42 9.80
C ARG A 427 -14.66 56.26 8.61
N ALA A 428 -15.99 56.46 8.57
CA ALA A 428 -16.66 57.65 9.12
C ALA A 428 -18.19 57.62 8.88
N SER A 429 -18.95 57.91 9.95
CA SER A 429 -20.29 58.51 10.08
C SER A 429 -21.11 57.77 11.13
#